data_AF-A0A9R0JDR4-F1
#
_entry.id   AF-A0A9R0JDR4-F1
#
_cell.length_a   1.000
_cell.length_b   1.000
_cell.length_c   1.000
_cell.angle_alpha   90.00
_cell.angle_beta   90.00
_cell.angle_gamma   90.00
#
_symmetry.space_group_name_H-M   'P 1'
#
loop_
_entity.id
_entity.type
_entity.pdbx_description
1 polymer ?
#
loop_
_entity_poly.entity_id
_entity_poly.type
_entity_poly.pdbx_seq_one_letter_code
_entity_poly.pdbx_strand_id
1 'polypeptide(L)'
;MISKMSIASPVKKLVSSVILDLDGTLLNTGANRLINHLHGHGIPIALASNSPRPFIEKKLSYHQGWKDSFSVVIGGDEVKAGKPSPDLFLEAAKRLNVQPSSCLVIEDSIPGVTAGKAAGMKVIAVPSLPKQSHLYTMADEVINSLFDLRPEQWSLPPFEDWIDGTLPIEPWNIGGPVIKGFGRGSKVLGIPTANLSTDSYSSLLSEYPSGVYFGWAGVSKRGIYKMVMSIGWNPYFNNPEKTIEPWLLHEFEDDFYGEELRLVVVGYIRPEANFPSLESLIAKIHEDGRIAESALDLPGYSKYKDDPYFK
;
A
#
# COMPACT_ATOMS: atom_id res chain seq x y z
N MET A 1 22.35 39.91 34.21
CA MET A 1 21.10 39.11 34.20
C MET A 1 20.35 39.42 32.92
N ILE A 2 20.40 38.55 31.92
CA ILE A 2 19.49 38.59 30.76
C ILE A 2 18.90 37.20 30.67
N SER A 3 17.59 37.11 30.91
CA SER A 3 16.84 35.87 30.93
C SER A 3 16.76 35.30 29.52
N LYS A 4 17.24 34.06 29.31
CA LYS A 4 16.92 33.30 28.11
C LYS A 4 15.47 32.86 28.23
N MET A 5 14.58 33.54 27.49
CA MET A 5 13.25 33.03 27.20
C MET A 5 13.42 31.73 26.40
N SER A 6 13.05 30.61 27.01
CA SER A 6 12.90 29.33 26.33
C SER A 6 11.73 29.45 25.36
N ILE A 7 12.04 29.44 24.05
CA ILE A 7 11.02 29.25 23.02
C ILE A 7 10.55 27.81 23.16
N ALA A 8 9.36 27.62 23.74
CA ALA A 8 8.71 26.31 23.77
C ALA A 8 8.59 25.80 22.33
N SER A 9 9.11 24.61 22.05
CA SER A 9 8.80 23.91 20.81
C SER A 9 7.28 23.82 20.69
N PRO A 10 6.66 24.04 19.52
CA PRO A 10 5.22 23.84 19.36
C PRO A 10 4.89 22.43 19.82
N VAL A 11 4.00 22.30 20.81
CA VAL A 11 3.45 21.00 21.20
C VAL A 11 2.86 20.41 19.92
N LYS A 12 3.50 19.37 19.36
CA LYS A 12 2.91 18.59 18.26
C LYS A 12 1.55 18.14 18.79
N LYS A 13 0.46 18.66 18.23
CA LYS A 13 -0.88 18.18 18.57
C LYS A 13 -0.89 16.69 18.23
N LEU A 14 -1.04 15.85 19.25
CA LEU A 14 -1.03 14.41 19.12
C LEU A 14 -2.30 13.99 18.35
N VAL A 15 -2.16 13.15 17.34
CA VAL A 15 -3.30 12.43 16.78
C VAL A 15 -3.73 11.40 17.82
N SER A 16 -5.02 11.39 18.18
CA SER A 16 -5.59 10.46 19.14
C SER A 16 -6.66 9.55 18.55
N SER A 17 -7.05 9.77 17.30
CA SER A 17 -8.06 8.97 16.59
C SER A 17 -7.88 9.05 15.08
N VAL A 18 -8.37 8.02 14.38
CA VAL A 18 -8.33 7.94 12.91
C VAL A 18 -9.74 7.88 12.34
N ILE A 19 -10.00 8.66 11.29
CA ILE A 19 -11.25 8.60 10.53
C ILE A 19 -10.91 8.11 9.12
N LEU A 20 -11.51 7.00 8.70
CA LEU A 20 -11.34 6.42 7.37
C LEU A 20 -12.53 6.81 6.47
N ASP A 21 -12.25 7.13 5.21
CA ASP A 21 -13.16 6.88 4.10
C ASP A 21 -12.31 6.44 2.92
N LEU A 22 -12.49 5.18 2.55
CA LEU A 22 -11.76 4.55 1.47
C LEU A 22 -12.80 3.78 0.68
N ASP A 23 -12.84 3.98 -0.64
CA ASP A 23 -13.73 3.19 -1.46
C ASP A 23 -13.36 1.70 -1.40
N GLY A 24 -14.36 0.86 -1.71
CA GLY A 24 -14.31 -0.60 -1.56
C GLY A 24 -13.11 -1.29 -2.25
N THR A 25 -12.48 -0.62 -3.20
CA THR A 25 -11.32 -1.11 -3.97
C THR A 25 -9.98 -0.97 -3.23
N LEU A 26 -9.87 -0.07 -2.24
CA LEU A 26 -8.65 0.13 -1.43
C LEU A 26 -8.61 -0.75 -0.17
N LEU A 27 -9.72 -1.42 0.16
CA LEU A 27 -9.88 -2.22 1.37
C LEU A 27 -8.95 -3.44 1.42
N ASN A 28 -8.47 -3.92 0.27
CA ASN A 28 -7.54 -5.05 0.16
C ASN A 28 -6.05 -4.65 0.25
N THR A 29 -5.74 -3.34 0.27
CA THR A 29 -4.36 -2.80 0.21
C THR A 29 -3.83 -2.29 1.55
N GLY A 30 -3.98 -3.07 2.62
CA GLY A 30 -3.47 -2.72 3.94
C GLY A 30 -4.47 -2.02 4.87
N ALA A 31 -5.73 -1.83 4.46
CA ALA A 31 -6.78 -1.32 5.34
C ALA A 31 -7.03 -2.28 6.52
N ASN A 32 -7.14 -3.59 6.23
CA ASN A 32 -7.19 -4.64 7.25
C ASN A 32 -6.06 -4.51 8.29
N ARG A 33 -4.83 -4.39 7.80
CA ARG A 33 -3.63 -4.24 8.62
C ARG A 33 -3.72 -3.00 9.50
N LEU A 34 -4.08 -1.85 8.93
CA LEU A 34 -4.23 -0.61 9.68
C LEU A 34 -5.33 -0.68 10.73
N ILE A 35 -6.52 -1.15 10.36
CA ILE A 35 -7.69 -1.23 11.26
C ILE A 35 -7.37 -2.14 12.44
N ASN A 36 -6.84 -3.34 12.18
CA ASN A 36 -6.47 -4.29 13.24
C ASN A 36 -5.37 -3.72 14.15
N HIS A 37 -4.37 -3.05 13.56
CA HIS A 37 -3.28 -2.42 14.31
C HIS A 37 -3.80 -1.33 15.26
N LEU A 38 -4.60 -0.40 14.75
CA LEU A 38 -5.15 0.70 15.54
C LEU A 38 -6.11 0.19 16.63
N HIS A 39 -6.98 -0.77 16.28
CA HIS A 39 -7.90 -1.38 17.23
C HIS A 39 -7.17 -2.11 18.35
N GLY A 40 -6.14 -2.91 18.01
CA GLY A 40 -5.31 -3.61 19.00
C GLY A 40 -4.57 -2.69 19.97
N HIS A 41 -4.29 -1.45 19.56
CA HIS A 41 -3.69 -0.41 20.39
C HIS A 41 -4.72 0.49 21.11
N GLY A 42 -6.01 0.21 20.96
CA GLY A 42 -7.08 1.00 21.57
C GLY A 42 -7.22 2.42 20.99
N ILE A 43 -6.73 2.66 19.77
CA ILE A 43 -6.92 3.93 19.07
C ILE A 43 -8.36 3.97 18.52
N PRO A 44 -9.21 4.93 18.90
CA PRO A 44 -10.56 5.04 18.37
C PRO A 44 -10.57 5.28 16.86
N ILE A 45 -11.39 4.52 16.14
CA ILE A 45 -11.52 4.58 14.69
C ILE A 45 -12.96 4.92 14.32
N ALA A 46 -13.15 5.86 13.42
CA ALA A 46 -14.43 6.09 12.76
C ALA A 46 -14.37 5.77 11.27
N LEU A 47 -15.48 5.30 10.70
CA LEU A 47 -15.71 5.24 9.26
C LEU A 47 -16.74 6.31 8.89
N ALA A 48 -16.39 7.22 7.98
CA ALA A 48 -17.22 8.36 7.61
C ALA A 48 -17.30 8.48 6.08
N SER A 49 -18.38 7.99 5.48
CA SER A 49 -18.54 7.98 4.01
C SER A 49 -19.73 8.80 3.53
N ASN A 50 -19.64 9.36 2.32
CA ASN A 50 -20.80 9.99 1.65
C ASN A 50 -21.91 8.99 1.29
N SER A 51 -21.60 7.69 1.29
CA SER A 51 -22.59 6.63 1.09
C SER A 51 -23.63 6.61 2.24
N PRO A 52 -24.90 6.26 1.96
CA PRO A 52 -25.88 6.01 3.00
C PRO A 52 -25.45 4.91 3.99
N ARG A 53 -25.76 5.09 5.28
CA ARG A 53 -25.39 4.17 6.37
C ARG A 53 -25.74 2.70 6.09
N PRO A 54 -26.92 2.35 5.54
CA PRO A 54 -27.24 0.95 5.23
C PRO A 54 -26.31 0.32 4.18
N PHE A 55 -25.82 1.10 3.21
CA PHE A 55 -24.87 0.59 2.22
C PHE A 55 -23.48 0.39 2.81
N ILE A 56 -23.07 1.26 3.73
CA ILE A 56 -21.81 1.07 4.48
C ILE A 56 -21.89 -0.21 5.31
N GLU A 57 -22.97 -0.42 6.07
CA GLU A 57 -23.14 -1.63 6.89
C GLU A 57 -23.16 -2.91 6.06
N LYS A 58 -23.81 -2.88 4.89
CA LYS A 58 -23.78 -3.99 3.95
C LYS A 58 -22.36 -4.30 3.50
N LYS A 59 -21.57 -3.28 3.10
CA LYS A 59 -20.17 -3.48 2.73
C LYS A 59 -19.35 -4.06 3.89
N LEU A 60 -19.47 -3.48 5.08
CA LEU A 60 -18.79 -3.96 6.29
C LEU A 60 -19.13 -5.42 6.62
N SER A 61 -20.35 -5.88 6.34
CA SER A 61 -20.76 -7.26 6.63
C SER A 61 -20.00 -8.33 5.83
N TYR A 62 -19.36 -7.95 4.72
CA TYR A 62 -18.50 -8.86 3.94
C TYR A 62 -17.10 -9.03 4.55
N HIS A 63 -16.72 -8.21 5.54
CA HIS A 63 -15.40 -8.23 6.16
C HIS A 63 -15.49 -8.67 7.62
N GLN A 64 -14.93 -9.84 7.93
CA GLN A 64 -14.94 -10.37 9.29
C GLN A 64 -14.16 -9.44 10.25
N GLY A 65 -14.76 -9.12 11.39
CA GLY A 65 -14.17 -8.30 12.45
C GLY A 65 -14.27 -6.78 12.25
N TRP A 66 -14.56 -6.29 11.04
CA TRP A 66 -14.54 -4.84 10.76
C TRP A 66 -15.57 -4.05 11.54
N LYS A 67 -16.79 -4.60 11.65
CA LYS A 67 -17.88 -3.94 12.37
C LYS A 67 -17.50 -3.65 13.82
N ASP A 68 -16.72 -4.53 14.45
CA ASP A 68 -16.31 -4.40 15.85
C ASP A 68 -15.07 -3.51 16.01
N SER A 69 -14.32 -3.28 14.94
CA SER A 69 -13.14 -2.41 14.95
C SER A 69 -13.47 -0.91 14.94
N PHE A 70 -14.63 -0.53 14.39
CA PHE A 70 -15.05 0.88 14.30
C PHE A 70 -15.87 1.30 15.51
N SER A 71 -15.38 2.29 16.27
CA SER A 71 -16.13 2.88 17.38
C SER A 71 -17.32 3.71 16.88
N VAL A 72 -17.22 4.29 15.69
CA VAL A 72 -18.26 5.10 15.05
C VAL A 72 -18.31 4.77 13.57
N VAL A 73 -19.51 4.64 13.02
CA VAL A 73 -19.72 4.60 11.58
C VAL A 73 -20.84 5.57 11.22
N ILE A 74 -20.59 6.45 10.25
CA ILE A 74 -21.49 7.52 9.84
C ILE A 74 -21.64 7.49 8.32
N GLY A 75 -22.89 7.51 7.86
CA GLY A 75 -23.25 7.71 6.45
C GLY A 75 -23.58 9.16 6.11
N GLY A 76 -23.54 9.47 4.81
CA GLY A 76 -23.88 10.80 4.29
C GLY A 76 -25.33 11.21 4.53
N ASP A 77 -26.22 10.23 4.75
CA ASP A 77 -27.62 10.41 5.14
C ASP A 77 -27.83 10.81 6.61
N GLU A 78 -26.76 10.81 7.41
CA GLU A 78 -26.80 11.21 8.83
C GLU A 78 -26.30 12.63 9.09
N VAL A 79 -25.95 13.39 8.04
CA VAL A 79 -25.48 14.77 8.13
C VAL A 79 -26.23 15.70 7.18
N LYS A 80 -26.19 17.01 7.47
CA LYS A 80 -26.89 18.02 6.66
C LYS A 80 -26.26 18.18 5.28
N ALA A 81 -24.93 18.14 5.19
CA ALA A 81 -24.20 18.20 3.94
C ALA A 81 -23.02 17.21 3.97
N GLY A 82 -22.95 16.34 2.96
CA GLY A 82 -21.80 15.44 2.76
C GLY A 82 -20.55 16.18 2.28
N LYS A 83 -19.46 15.44 2.08
CA LYS A 83 -18.20 15.93 1.49
C LYS A 83 -18.49 16.64 0.16
N PRO A 84 -17.92 17.83 -0.10
CA PRO A 84 -16.78 18.44 0.58
C PRO A 84 -17.09 19.26 1.85
N SER A 85 -18.34 19.27 2.34
CA SER A 85 -18.66 19.88 3.64
C SER A 85 -17.95 19.14 4.79
N PRO A 86 -17.52 19.83 5.86
CA PRO A 86 -16.86 19.19 6.99
C PRO A 86 -17.81 18.38 7.90
N ASP A 87 -19.13 18.51 7.74
CA ASP A 87 -20.15 18.00 8.65
C ASP A 87 -19.96 16.52 8.99
N LEU A 88 -19.66 15.69 8.00
CA LEU A 88 -19.45 14.25 8.16
C LEU A 88 -18.30 13.95 9.14
N PHE A 89 -17.17 14.63 8.98
CA PHE A 89 -16.00 14.43 9.85
C PHE A 89 -16.18 15.10 11.21
N LEU A 90 -16.84 16.25 11.28
CA LEU A 90 -17.16 16.90 12.56
C LEU A 90 -18.11 16.05 13.40
N GLU A 91 -19.12 15.44 12.78
CA GLU A 91 -20.03 14.50 13.46
C GLU A 91 -19.28 13.24 13.90
N ALA A 92 -18.35 12.71 13.10
CA ALA A 92 -17.48 11.60 13.49
C ALA A 92 -16.64 11.92 14.73
N ALA A 93 -15.94 13.06 14.75
CA ALA A 93 -15.16 13.49 15.90
C ALA A 93 -16.03 13.69 17.15
N LYS A 94 -17.23 14.25 16.99
CA LYS A 94 -18.19 14.42 18.07
C LYS A 94 -18.66 13.09 18.65
N ARG A 95 -19.04 12.11 17.82
CA ARG A 95 -19.46 10.77 18.28
C ARG A 95 -18.31 9.97 18.90
N LEU A 96 -17.08 10.20 18.45
CA LEU A 96 -15.86 9.67 19.07
C LEU A 96 -15.48 10.39 20.38
N ASN A 97 -16.14 11.51 20.70
CA ASN A 97 -15.82 12.38 21.84
C ASN A 97 -14.36 12.90 21.81
N VAL A 98 -13.88 13.31 20.65
CA VAL A 98 -12.53 13.85 20.42
C VAL A 98 -12.59 15.23 19.76
N GLN A 99 -11.52 16.00 19.92
CA GLN A 99 -11.38 17.29 19.23
C GLN A 99 -11.01 17.08 17.76
N PRO A 100 -11.61 17.80 16.80
CA PRO A 100 -11.26 17.66 15.38
C PRO A 100 -9.76 17.81 15.09
N SER A 101 -9.08 18.74 15.79
CA SER A 101 -7.63 18.93 15.60
C SER A 101 -6.74 17.79 16.10
N SER A 102 -7.32 16.78 16.76
CA SER A 102 -6.66 15.56 17.21
C SER A 102 -7.00 14.35 16.34
N CYS A 103 -7.78 14.55 15.26
CA CYS A 103 -8.11 13.51 14.30
C CYS A 103 -7.14 13.51 13.11
N LEU A 104 -6.80 12.31 12.66
CA LEU A 104 -6.21 12.05 11.36
C LEU A 104 -7.27 11.45 10.44
N VAL A 105 -7.54 12.10 9.32
CA VAL A 105 -8.39 11.58 8.25
C VAL A 105 -7.49 10.87 7.23
N ILE A 106 -7.87 9.66 6.83
CA ILE A 106 -7.26 8.95 5.70
C ILE A 106 -8.32 8.80 4.62
N GLU A 107 -8.02 9.33 3.44
CA GLU A 107 -9.02 9.61 2.42
C GLU A 107 -8.48 9.38 1.01
N ASP A 108 -9.32 8.91 0.09
CA ASP A 108 -8.93 8.64 -1.30
C ASP A 108 -9.52 9.60 -2.34
N SER A 109 -10.40 10.52 -1.95
CA SER A 109 -11.06 11.46 -2.86
C SER A 109 -10.77 12.94 -2.56
N ILE A 110 -10.71 13.78 -3.60
CA ILE A 110 -10.53 15.24 -3.46
C ILE A 110 -11.64 15.89 -2.60
N PRO A 111 -12.95 15.56 -2.77
CA PRO A 111 -13.99 16.08 -1.90
C PRO A 111 -13.77 15.72 -0.43
N GLY A 112 -13.33 14.49 -0.15
CA GLY A 112 -13.02 14.08 1.21
C GLY A 112 -11.81 14.81 1.80
N VAL A 113 -10.74 14.98 1.03
CA VAL A 113 -9.57 15.74 1.52
C VAL A 113 -9.98 17.17 1.85
N THR A 114 -10.78 17.80 0.97
CA THR A 114 -11.34 19.13 1.19
C THR A 114 -12.14 19.20 2.49
N ALA A 115 -13.03 18.23 2.72
CA ALA A 115 -13.84 18.16 3.94
C ALA A 115 -12.99 17.97 5.20
N GLY A 116 -11.97 17.11 5.18
CA GLY A 116 -11.10 16.86 6.32
C GLY A 116 -10.31 18.11 6.71
N LYS A 117 -9.80 18.84 5.72
CA LYS A 117 -9.15 20.14 5.95
C LYS A 117 -10.11 21.20 6.45
N ALA A 118 -11.32 21.29 5.88
CA ALA A 118 -12.36 22.21 6.33
C ALA A 118 -12.80 21.94 7.78
N ALA A 119 -12.73 20.68 8.22
CA ALA A 119 -13.01 20.28 9.60
C ALA A 119 -11.86 20.59 10.58
N GLY A 120 -10.73 21.14 10.11
CA GLY A 120 -9.56 21.45 10.93
C GLY A 120 -8.73 20.22 11.32
N MET A 121 -8.87 19.11 10.59
CA MET A 121 -8.17 17.85 10.85
C MET A 121 -6.86 17.73 10.05
N LYS A 122 -6.02 16.78 10.45
CA LYS A 122 -4.91 16.30 9.62
C LYS A 122 -5.44 15.32 8.59
N VAL A 123 -4.87 15.33 7.37
CA VAL A 123 -5.34 14.50 6.26
C VAL A 123 -4.18 13.83 5.55
N ILE A 124 -4.25 12.50 5.42
CA ILE A 124 -3.43 11.71 4.50
C ILE A 124 -4.32 11.35 3.31
N ALA A 125 -3.85 11.68 2.10
CA ALA A 125 -4.49 11.25 0.87
C ALA A 125 -3.91 9.92 0.39
N VAL A 126 -4.78 8.99 -0.03
CA VAL A 126 -4.44 7.70 -0.65
C VAL A 126 -5.19 7.60 -1.99
N PRO A 127 -4.72 8.27 -3.05
CA PRO A 127 -5.49 8.38 -4.29
C PRO A 127 -5.85 7.02 -4.88
N SER A 128 -7.13 6.77 -5.17
CA SER A 128 -7.57 5.50 -5.76
C SER A 128 -7.03 5.29 -7.19
N LEU A 129 -6.61 6.37 -7.86
CA LEU A 129 -6.01 6.32 -9.19
C LEU A 129 -4.53 6.76 -9.17
N PRO A 130 -3.64 6.01 -9.84
CA PRO A 130 -2.23 6.35 -9.93
C PRO A 130 -2.02 7.69 -10.63
N LYS A 131 -0.88 8.34 -10.34
CA LYS A 131 -0.44 9.60 -10.97
C LYS A 131 -1.34 10.82 -10.71
N GLN A 132 -2.40 10.68 -9.92
CA GLN A 132 -3.25 11.79 -9.50
C GLN A 132 -2.78 12.46 -8.20
N SER A 133 -1.66 12.02 -7.62
CA SER A 133 -1.13 12.54 -6.35
C SER A 133 -0.96 14.07 -6.35
N HIS A 134 -0.64 14.66 -7.51
CA HIS A 134 -0.52 16.11 -7.70
C HIS A 134 -1.84 16.89 -7.53
N LEU A 135 -3.00 16.22 -7.55
CA LEU A 135 -4.30 16.85 -7.33
C LEU A 135 -4.64 17.02 -5.84
N TYR A 136 -3.93 16.32 -4.96
CA TYR A 136 -4.20 16.28 -3.51
C TYR A 136 -3.38 17.32 -2.74
N THR A 137 -3.21 18.51 -3.30
CA THR A 137 -2.33 19.57 -2.75
C THR A 137 -2.74 20.09 -1.36
N MET A 138 -3.99 19.84 -0.95
CA MET A 138 -4.52 20.23 0.36
C MET A 138 -4.19 19.22 1.48
N ALA A 139 -3.81 17.98 1.13
CA ALA A 139 -3.49 16.96 2.11
C ALA A 139 -2.18 17.30 2.83
N ASP A 140 -2.05 16.86 4.09
CA ASP A 140 -0.80 17.02 4.84
C ASP A 140 0.26 16.00 4.37
N GLU A 141 -0.15 14.86 3.82
CA GLU A 141 0.69 13.85 3.15
C GLU A 141 -0.10 13.15 2.04
N VAL A 142 0.58 12.72 0.98
CA VAL A 142 0.00 11.90 -0.09
C VAL A 142 0.83 10.62 -0.20
N ILE A 143 0.20 9.47 0.02
CA ILE A 143 0.83 8.15 -0.11
C ILE A 143 0.16 7.35 -1.23
N ASN A 144 0.86 6.38 -1.80
CA ASN A 144 0.32 5.56 -2.90
C ASN A 144 -0.54 4.41 -2.39
N SER A 145 -0.27 3.96 -1.16
CA SER A 145 -0.97 2.84 -0.53
C SER A 145 -0.84 2.90 0.99
N LEU A 146 -1.74 2.21 1.71
CA LEU A 146 -1.60 2.04 3.16
C LEU A 146 -0.42 1.16 3.55
N PHE A 147 0.23 0.45 2.62
CA PHE A 147 1.54 -0.19 2.86
C PHE A 147 2.65 0.84 3.12
N ASP A 148 2.51 2.03 2.54
CA ASP A 148 3.49 3.12 2.67
C ASP A 148 3.26 3.93 3.95
N LEU A 149 2.12 3.77 4.61
CA LEU A 149 1.79 4.49 5.83
C LEU A 149 2.81 4.20 6.94
N ARG A 150 3.26 5.26 7.60
CA ARG A 150 4.14 5.24 8.78
C ARG A 150 3.41 5.92 9.95
N PRO A 151 2.64 5.16 10.75
CA PRO A 151 1.78 5.71 11.80
C PRO A 151 2.53 6.63 12.79
N GLU A 152 3.79 6.30 13.09
CA GLU A 152 4.64 7.04 14.01
C GLU A 152 4.91 8.49 13.57
N GLN A 153 4.87 8.80 12.26
CA GLN A 153 4.99 10.17 11.77
C GLN A 153 3.82 11.05 12.25
N TRP A 154 2.68 10.40 12.50
CA TRP A 154 1.43 10.99 12.96
C TRP A 154 1.23 10.86 14.47
N SER A 155 2.23 10.40 15.22
CA SER A 155 2.14 10.12 16.67
C SER A 155 1.21 8.95 17.02
N LEU A 156 0.93 8.07 16.06
CA LEU A 156 0.25 6.79 16.30
C LEU A 156 1.28 5.68 16.59
N PRO A 157 0.89 4.57 17.24
CA PRO A 157 1.79 3.44 17.47
C PRO A 157 2.38 2.92 16.15
N PRO A 158 3.72 2.72 16.05
CA PRO A 158 4.34 2.20 14.84
C PRO A 158 3.83 0.78 14.55
N PHE A 159 3.84 0.39 13.29
CA PHE A 159 3.60 -1.01 12.94
C PHE A 159 4.74 -1.89 13.44
N GLU A 160 4.42 -3.08 13.93
CA GLU A 160 5.38 -4.04 14.51
C GLU A 160 5.62 -5.27 13.62
N ASP A 161 5.03 -5.30 12.43
CA ASP A 161 5.00 -6.45 11.52
C ASP A 161 6.02 -6.36 10.38
N TRP A 162 6.82 -5.30 10.33
CA TRP A 162 7.96 -5.23 9.40
C TRP A 162 9.09 -6.14 9.90
N ILE A 163 9.64 -6.94 9.00
CA ILE A 163 10.72 -7.89 9.28
C ILE A 163 11.88 -7.55 8.36
N ASP A 164 13.01 -7.10 8.92
CA ASP A 164 14.26 -6.81 8.19
C ASP A 164 14.06 -5.97 6.91
N GLY A 165 13.23 -4.92 7.00
CA GLY A 165 12.96 -4.02 5.88
C GLY A 165 11.92 -4.54 4.87
N THR A 166 11.18 -5.59 5.23
CA THR A 166 10.09 -6.15 4.42
C THR A 166 8.78 -6.19 5.18
N LEU A 167 7.68 -6.09 4.44
CA LEU A 167 6.32 -6.24 4.96
C LEU A 167 5.77 -7.60 4.49
N PRO A 168 5.48 -8.55 5.39
CA PRO A 168 4.71 -9.74 5.04
C PRO A 168 3.34 -9.37 4.47
N ILE A 169 2.93 -10.04 3.40
CA ILE A 169 1.58 -9.91 2.84
C ILE A 169 0.92 -11.28 2.76
N GLU A 170 -0.40 -11.30 2.54
CA GLU A 170 -1.08 -12.54 2.18
C GLU A 170 -0.51 -13.06 0.85
N PRO A 171 0.02 -14.30 0.80
CA PRO A 171 0.65 -14.80 -0.40
C PRO A 171 -0.33 -14.91 -1.55
N TRP A 172 0.13 -14.54 -2.74
CA TRP A 172 -0.66 -14.65 -3.96
C TRP A 172 0.21 -15.09 -5.12
N ASN A 173 -0.46 -15.64 -6.13
CA ASN A 173 0.18 -16.40 -7.17
C ASN A 173 -0.14 -15.81 -8.55
N ILE A 174 0.87 -15.81 -9.41
CA ILE A 174 0.73 -15.43 -10.82
C ILE A 174 1.72 -16.23 -11.64
N GLY A 175 1.35 -16.59 -12.87
CA GLY A 175 2.23 -17.38 -13.72
C GLY A 175 1.78 -17.43 -15.17
N GLY A 176 2.66 -17.96 -16.00
CA GLY A 176 2.45 -18.17 -17.42
C GLY A 176 3.78 -18.29 -18.19
N PRO A 177 3.72 -18.34 -19.52
CA PRO A 177 4.91 -18.42 -20.34
C PRO A 177 5.72 -17.12 -20.27
N VAL A 178 7.04 -17.23 -20.16
CA VAL A 178 7.94 -16.07 -20.19
C VAL A 178 7.94 -15.43 -21.57
N ILE A 179 7.61 -14.15 -21.64
CA ILE A 179 7.55 -13.37 -22.88
C ILE A 179 8.72 -12.38 -22.99
N LYS A 180 9.01 -11.93 -24.22
CA LYS A 180 9.98 -10.86 -24.45
C LYS A 180 9.38 -9.53 -23.97
N GLY A 181 10.13 -8.81 -23.14
CA GLY A 181 9.77 -7.45 -22.72
C GLY A 181 10.09 -6.40 -23.78
N PHE A 182 9.97 -5.12 -23.41
CA PHE A 182 10.14 -3.96 -24.30
C PHE A 182 11.61 -3.58 -24.59
N GLY A 183 12.57 -4.47 -24.32
CA GLY A 183 13.97 -4.25 -24.70
C GLY A 183 14.70 -3.12 -23.95
N ARG A 184 14.31 -2.81 -22.69
CA ARG A 184 14.91 -1.72 -21.88
C ARG A 184 16.35 -1.95 -21.40
N GLY A 185 17.05 -2.95 -21.94
CA GLY A 185 18.45 -3.22 -21.61
C GLY A 185 18.69 -3.72 -20.18
N SER A 186 17.68 -4.20 -19.47
CA SER A 186 17.82 -4.68 -18.07
C SER A 186 18.89 -5.76 -17.91
N LYS A 187 19.05 -6.64 -18.90
CA LYS A 187 20.15 -7.62 -18.99
C LYS A 187 21.54 -6.96 -19.07
N VAL A 188 21.67 -5.83 -19.77
CA VAL A 188 22.93 -5.03 -19.85
C VAL A 188 23.23 -4.35 -18.51
N LEU A 189 22.19 -4.08 -17.70
CA LEU A 189 22.31 -3.51 -16.36
C LEU A 189 22.57 -4.55 -15.26
N GLY A 190 22.72 -5.84 -15.62
CA GLY A 190 22.92 -6.93 -14.65
C GLY A 190 21.66 -7.37 -13.91
N ILE A 191 20.47 -6.97 -14.39
CA ILE A 191 19.18 -7.21 -13.75
C ILE A 191 18.22 -7.82 -14.78
N PRO A 192 18.43 -9.08 -15.22
CA PRO A 192 17.54 -9.70 -16.21
C PRO A 192 16.13 -9.90 -15.64
N THR A 193 15.12 -9.34 -16.30
CA THR A 193 13.72 -9.45 -15.89
C THR A 193 12.92 -10.39 -16.80
N ALA A 194 12.21 -11.35 -16.22
CA ALA A 194 11.39 -12.33 -16.92
C ALA A 194 9.94 -11.84 -17.04
N ASN A 195 9.56 -11.29 -18.19
CA ASN A 195 8.23 -10.67 -18.34
C ASN A 195 7.14 -11.74 -18.47
N LEU A 196 5.96 -11.45 -17.91
CA LEU A 196 4.75 -12.25 -18.03
C LEU A 196 3.63 -11.42 -18.67
N SER A 197 2.70 -12.09 -19.38
CA SER A 197 1.44 -11.45 -19.77
C SER A 197 0.55 -11.26 -18.55
N THR A 198 -0.09 -10.09 -18.47
CA THR A 198 -0.94 -9.68 -17.34
C THR A 198 -2.43 -9.64 -17.69
N ASP A 199 -2.78 -9.93 -18.95
CA ASP A 199 -4.13 -9.77 -19.50
C ASP A 199 -5.19 -10.56 -18.70
N SER A 200 -4.82 -11.76 -18.23
CA SER A 200 -5.70 -12.61 -17.41
C SER A 200 -5.66 -12.30 -15.90
N TYR A 201 -4.77 -11.39 -15.48
CA TYR A 201 -4.53 -11.04 -14.08
C TYR A 201 -4.84 -9.57 -13.77
N SER A 202 -5.45 -8.83 -14.69
CA SER A 202 -5.73 -7.39 -14.54
C SER A 202 -6.55 -7.09 -13.28
N SER A 203 -7.60 -7.86 -13.01
CA SER A 203 -8.39 -7.75 -11.78
C SER A 203 -7.56 -7.99 -10.53
N LEU A 204 -6.75 -9.05 -10.51
CA LEU A 204 -5.87 -9.37 -9.37
C LEU A 204 -4.83 -8.27 -9.13
N LEU A 205 -4.12 -7.85 -10.18
CA LEU A 205 -3.08 -6.82 -10.08
C LEU A 205 -3.65 -5.46 -9.70
N SER A 206 -4.92 -5.18 -10.04
CA SER A 206 -5.59 -3.94 -9.62
C SER A 206 -5.64 -3.82 -8.09
N GLU A 207 -5.72 -4.95 -7.37
CA GLU A 207 -5.78 -5.02 -5.91
C GLU A 207 -4.44 -4.82 -5.21
N TYR A 208 -3.30 -4.87 -5.92
CA TYR A 208 -1.97 -4.71 -5.28
C TYR A 208 -1.34 -3.36 -5.65
N PRO A 209 -0.88 -2.54 -4.69
CA PRO A 209 -0.29 -1.24 -5.01
C PRO A 209 0.98 -1.41 -5.86
N SER A 210 1.27 -0.40 -6.68
CA SER A 210 2.53 -0.37 -7.43
C SER A 210 3.71 -0.23 -6.48
N GLY A 211 4.78 -0.95 -6.75
CA GLY A 211 5.96 -1.01 -5.89
C GLY A 211 6.81 -2.24 -6.13
N VAL A 212 7.71 -2.50 -5.19
CA VAL A 212 8.67 -3.61 -5.23
C VAL A 212 8.23 -4.68 -4.24
N TYR A 213 8.13 -5.91 -4.74
CA TYR A 213 7.69 -7.11 -4.04
C TYR A 213 8.78 -8.18 -4.12
N PHE A 214 8.62 -9.25 -3.35
CA PHE A 214 9.53 -10.39 -3.38
C PHE A 214 8.81 -11.70 -3.09
N GLY A 215 9.48 -12.80 -3.42
CA GLY A 215 8.94 -14.14 -3.25
C GLY A 215 9.74 -15.22 -3.93
N TRP A 216 9.03 -16.26 -4.35
CA TRP A 216 9.60 -17.45 -4.97
C TRP A 216 9.16 -17.55 -6.42
N ALA A 217 10.07 -17.97 -7.29
CA ALA A 217 9.85 -18.17 -8.71
C ALA A 217 10.19 -19.61 -9.10
N GLY A 218 9.19 -20.37 -9.54
CA GLY A 218 9.35 -21.69 -10.12
C GLY A 218 9.45 -21.60 -11.63
N VAL A 219 10.58 -22.02 -12.19
CA VAL A 219 10.78 -22.13 -13.64
C VAL A 219 10.73 -23.60 -14.03
N SER A 220 9.81 -23.93 -14.94
CA SER A 220 9.59 -25.30 -15.39
C SER A 220 10.90 -25.95 -15.82
N LYS A 221 11.16 -27.18 -15.33
CA LYS A 221 12.39 -27.97 -15.59
C LYS A 221 13.70 -27.38 -15.05
N ARG A 222 13.70 -26.19 -14.46
CA ARG A 222 14.92 -25.55 -13.92
C ARG A 222 14.95 -25.47 -12.40
N GLY A 223 13.80 -25.36 -11.73
CA GLY A 223 13.72 -25.36 -10.26
C GLY A 223 13.08 -24.10 -9.70
N ILE A 224 13.29 -23.87 -8.39
CA ILE A 224 12.67 -22.79 -7.62
C ILE A 224 13.75 -21.84 -7.10
N TYR A 225 13.55 -20.55 -7.35
CA TYR A 225 14.51 -19.48 -7.13
C TYR A 225 13.89 -18.35 -6.30
N LYS A 226 14.72 -17.63 -5.56
CA LYS A 226 14.32 -16.36 -4.93
C LYS A 226 14.10 -15.31 -6.01
N MET A 227 13.14 -14.41 -5.83
CA MET A 227 12.89 -13.31 -6.75
C MET A 227 12.58 -12.00 -6.04
N VAL A 228 12.89 -10.91 -6.73
CA VAL A 228 12.37 -9.56 -6.47
C VAL A 228 11.58 -9.12 -7.71
N MET A 229 10.48 -8.42 -7.54
CA MET A 229 9.57 -8.09 -8.63
C MET A 229 9.06 -6.66 -8.53
N SER A 230 9.12 -5.92 -9.63
CA SER A 230 8.43 -4.65 -9.77
C SER A 230 6.99 -4.86 -10.25
N ILE A 231 6.04 -4.17 -9.64
CA ILE A 231 4.67 -4.02 -10.13
C ILE A 231 4.46 -2.53 -10.43
N GLY A 232 4.18 -2.19 -11.68
CA GLY A 232 4.07 -0.80 -12.13
C GLY A 232 3.08 -0.62 -13.27
N TRP A 233 2.91 0.61 -13.75
CA TRP A 233 2.01 0.93 -14.87
C TRP A 233 2.79 1.03 -16.18
N ASN A 234 2.25 0.47 -17.27
CA ASN A 234 2.86 0.64 -18.59
C ASN A 234 2.81 2.12 -19.03
N PRO A 235 3.95 2.80 -19.23
CA PRO A 235 3.96 4.23 -19.58
C PRO A 235 3.78 4.53 -21.08
N TYR A 236 3.93 3.52 -21.95
CA TYR A 236 3.98 3.73 -23.42
C TYR A 236 2.62 3.60 -24.12
N PHE A 237 1.61 3.18 -23.39
CA PHE A 237 0.24 3.12 -23.86
C PHE A 237 -0.62 3.74 -22.75
N ASN A 238 -1.72 4.39 -23.12
CA ASN A 238 -2.75 4.83 -22.19
C ASN A 238 -3.50 3.61 -21.58
N ASN A 239 -2.77 2.50 -21.34
CA ASN A 239 -3.27 1.20 -21.00
C ASN A 239 -3.59 1.16 -19.50
N PRO A 240 -4.79 0.76 -19.11
CA PRO A 240 -5.22 0.73 -17.71
C PRO A 240 -4.66 -0.46 -16.93
N GLU A 241 -3.60 -1.11 -17.41
CA GLU A 241 -3.13 -2.39 -16.86
C GLU A 241 -1.72 -2.26 -16.27
N LYS A 242 -1.55 -2.86 -15.09
CA LYS A 242 -0.24 -2.99 -14.45
C LYS A 242 0.58 -4.09 -15.12
N THR A 243 1.87 -3.86 -15.20
CA THR A 243 2.88 -4.82 -15.66
C THR A 243 3.69 -5.33 -14.48
N ILE A 244 4.21 -6.55 -14.61
CA ILE A 244 5.13 -7.15 -13.64
C ILE A 244 6.48 -7.46 -14.27
N GLU A 245 7.55 -7.21 -13.52
CA GLU A 245 8.93 -7.43 -13.96
C GLU A 245 9.71 -8.16 -12.86
N PRO A 246 9.59 -9.50 -12.75
CA PRO A 246 10.36 -10.28 -11.79
C PRO A 246 11.81 -10.44 -12.27
N TRP A 247 12.74 -10.17 -11.36
CA TRP A 247 14.14 -10.53 -11.45
C TRP A 247 14.40 -11.73 -10.52
N LEU A 248 14.74 -12.86 -11.12
CA LEU A 248 15.16 -14.05 -10.39
C LEU A 248 16.59 -13.84 -9.92
N LEU A 249 16.83 -14.03 -8.62
CA LEU A 249 18.13 -13.82 -7.97
C LEU A 249 19.03 -15.05 -8.22
N HIS A 250 19.26 -15.32 -9.51
CA HIS A 250 20.04 -16.44 -10.01
C HIS A 250 20.60 -16.11 -11.40
N GLU A 251 21.83 -16.54 -11.66
CA GLU A 251 22.45 -16.42 -12.99
C GLU A 251 22.14 -17.66 -13.82
N PHE A 252 21.46 -17.47 -14.95
CA PHE A 252 21.17 -18.54 -15.91
C PHE A 252 22.15 -18.51 -17.07
N GLU A 253 22.57 -19.68 -17.55
CA GLU A 253 23.44 -19.81 -18.73
C GLU A 253 22.71 -19.37 -20.03
N ASP A 254 21.42 -19.68 -20.13
CA ASP A 254 20.59 -19.43 -21.30
C ASP A 254 19.28 -18.72 -20.93
N ASP A 255 18.73 -17.97 -21.90
CA ASP A 255 17.37 -17.43 -21.81
C ASP A 255 16.33 -18.57 -21.81
N PHE A 256 15.20 -18.34 -21.14
CA PHE A 256 14.11 -19.33 -20.98
C PHE A 256 12.76 -18.80 -21.48
N TYR A 257 12.77 -18.06 -22.60
CA TYR A 257 11.54 -17.58 -23.23
C TYR A 257 10.61 -18.74 -23.63
N GLY A 258 9.33 -18.58 -23.34
CA GLY A 258 8.30 -19.60 -23.57
C GLY A 258 8.23 -20.70 -22.52
N GLU A 259 9.19 -20.78 -21.58
CA GLU A 259 9.07 -21.67 -20.43
C GLU A 259 8.02 -21.15 -19.45
N GLU A 260 7.35 -22.07 -18.77
CA GLU A 260 6.35 -21.74 -17.75
C GLU A 260 7.05 -21.22 -16.50
N LEU A 261 6.74 -19.98 -16.12
CA LEU A 261 7.17 -19.33 -14.90
C LEU A 261 5.97 -19.18 -13.95
N ARG A 262 6.15 -19.62 -12.71
CA ARG A 262 5.18 -19.50 -11.63
C ARG A 262 5.77 -18.65 -10.52
N LEU A 263 5.04 -17.66 -10.03
CA LEU A 263 5.47 -16.75 -8.98
C LEU A 263 4.55 -16.92 -7.77
N VAL A 264 5.16 -17.05 -6.59
CA VAL A 264 4.50 -16.97 -5.29
C VAL A 264 5.05 -15.72 -4.61
N VAL A 265 4.24 -14.68 -4.56
CA VAL A 265 4.60 -13.38 -3.97
C VAL A 265 4.23 -13.40 -2.49
N VAL A 266 5.19 -13.06 -1.62
CA VAL A 266 5.03 -13.28 -0.15
C VAL A 266 5.24 -12.01 0.68
N GLY A 267 5.77 -10.95 0.06
CA GLY A 267 5.99 -9.70 0.77
C GLY A 267 6.24 -8.50 -0.13
N TYR A 268 6.20 -7.34 0.51
CA TYR A 268 6.42 -6.03 -0.08
C TYR A 268 7.68 -5.40 0.51
N ILE A 269 8.43 -4.66 -0.30
CA ILE A 269 9.65 -3.96 0.13
C ILE A 269 9.39 -2.45 0.23
N ARG A 270 8.92 -1.82 -0.85
CA ARG A 270 8.82 -0.36 -0.94
C ARG A 270 7.94 0.11 -2.11
N PRO A 271 7.47 1.37 -2.09
CA PRO A 271 6.76 1.95 -3.23
C PRO A 271 7.70 2.22 -4.41
N GLU A 272 7.10 2.50 -5.57
CA GLU A 272 7.81 3.10 -6.69
C GLU A 272 8.44 4.43 -6.27
N ALA A 273 9.65 4.71 -6.75
CA ALA A 273 10.38 5.92 -6.43
C ALA A 273 10.99 6.51 -7.70
N ASN A 274 11.07 7.84 -7.75
CA ASN A 274 11.82 8.54 -8.80
C ASN A 274 13.30 8.59 -8.41
N PHE A 275 14.18 8.30 -9.37
CA PHE A 275 15.62 8.29 -9.17
C PHE A 275 16.28 9.40 -9.97
N PRO A 276 17.22 10.17 -9.39
CA PRO A 276 17.89 11.27 -10.07
C PRO A 276 18.84 10.80 -11.18
N SER A 277 19.28 9.53 -11.16
CA SER A 277 20.16 8.94 -12.17
C SER A 277 19.90 7.45 -12.36
N LEU A 278 20.31 6.92 -13.51
CA LEU A 278 20.30 5.48 -13.80
C LEU A 278 21.14 4.69 -12.77
N GLU A 279 22.28 5.23 -12.35
CA GLU A 279 23.13 4.61 -11.33
C GLU A 279 22.40 4.46 -10.00
N SER A 280 21.70 5.51 -9.54
CA SER A 280 20.93 5.45 -8.29
C SER A 280 19.75 4.47 -8.38
N LEU A 281 19.15 4.32 -9.56
CA LEU A 281 18.13 3.31 -9.82
C LEU A 281 18.70 1.89 -9.72
N ILE A 282 19.82 1.63 -10.40
CA ILE A 282 20.49 0.32 -10.39
C ILE A 282 20.93 -0.05 -8.98
N ALA A 283 21.57 0.89 -8.26
CA ALA A 283 22.00 0.69 -6.88
C ALA A 283 20.82 0.30 -5.98
N LYS A 284 19.67 0.95 -6.17
CA LYS A 284 18.47 0.64 -5.40
C LYS A 284 17.87 -0.72 -5.75
N ILE A 285 17.85 -1.11 -7.03
CA ILE A 285 17.37 -2.44 -7.44
C ILE A 285 18.24 -3.55 -6.83
N HIS A 286 19.57 -3.39 -6.83
CA HIS A 286 20.45 -4.36 -6.17
C HIS A 286 20.29 -4.38 -4.65
N GLU A 287 19.99 -3.24 -4.01
CA GLU A 287 19.61 -3.20 -2.60
C GLU A 287 18.33 -4.00 -2.34
N ASP A 288 17.30 -3.79 -3.16
CA ASP A 288 16.03 -4.52 -3.07
C ASP A 288 16.25 -6.04 -3.25
N GLY A 289 17.13 -6.43 -4.18
CA GLY A 289 17.54 -7.83 -4.38
C GLY A 289 18.20 -8.44 -3.14
N ARG A 290 19.11 -7.71 -2.47
CA ARG A 290 19.75 -8.16 -1.22
C ARG A 290 18.77 -8.28 -0.06
N ILE A 291 17.81 -7.35 0.03
CA ILE A 291 16.74 -7.39 1.03
C ILE A 291 15.88 -8.64 0.80
N ALA A 292 15.40 -8.86 -0.44
CA ALA A 292 14.62 -10.03 -0.81
C ALA A 292 15.38 -11.34 -0.53
N GLU A 293 16.67 -11.40 -0.92
CA GLU A 293 17.50 -12.57 -0.72
C GLU A 293 17.59 -12.96 0.76
N SER A 294 17.88 -11.98 1.62
CA SER A 294 18.02 -12.20 3.07
C SER A 294 16.68 -12.54 3.71
N ALA A 295 15.62 -11.81 3.36
CA ALA A 295 14.28 -12.03 3.90
C ALA A 295 13.77 -13.44 3.57
N LEU A 296 13.97 -13.94 2.35
CA LEU A 296 13.47 -15.25 1.93
C LEU A 296 14.10 -16.44 2.67
N ASP A 297 15.18 -16.24 3.43
CA ASP A 297 15.73 -17.27 4.31
C ASP A 297 15.02 -17.34 5.67
N LEU A 298 14.27 -16.31 6.06
CA LEU A 298 13.55 -16.27 7.32
C LEU A 298 12.39 -17.29 7.32
N PRO A 299 12.09 -17.97 8.45
CA PRO A 299 11.05 -19.01 8.51
C PRO A 299 9.66 -18.55 8.05
N GLY A 300 9.33 -17.27 8.23
CA GLY A 300 8.07 -16.69 7.79
C GLY A 300 7.87 -16.73 6.26
N TYR A 301 8.97 -16.70 5.50
CA TYR A 301 8.96 -16.63 4.04
C TYR A 301 9.50 -17.91 3.38
N SER A 302 10.47 -18.58 3.99
CA SER A 302 11.14 -19.76 3.42
C SER A 302 10.20 -20.96 3.24
N LYS A 303 9.18 -21.08 4.09
CA LYS A 303 8.13 -22.11 3.97
C LYS A 303 7.40 -22.09 2.62
N TYR A 304 7.34 -20.94 1.94
CA TYR A 304 6.68 -20.80 0.63
C TYR A 304 7.52 -21.30 -0.54
N LYS A 305 8.77 -21.71 -0.30
CA LYS A 305 9.57 -22.39 -1.32
C LYS A 305 8.92 -23.71 -1.78
N ASP A 306 8.20 -24.37 -0.86
CA ASP A 306 7.51 -25.64 -1.12
C ASP A 306 6.00 -25.44 -1.41
N ASP A 307 5.59 -24.23 -1.81
CA ASP A 307 4.19 -23.90 -2.07
C ASP A 307 3.57 -24.87 -3.12
N PRO A 308 2.35 -25.39 -2.90
CA PRO A 308 1.69 -26.28 -3.84
C PRO A 308 1.54 -25.71 -5.25
N TYR A 309 1.53 -24.38 -5.42
CA TYR A 309 1.46 -23.72 -6.72
C TYR A 309 2.63 -24.08 -7.65
N PHE A 310 3.77 -24.53 -7.12
CA PHE A 310 4.90 -24.97 -7.95
C PHE A 310 4.76 -26.39 -8.52
N LYS A 311 3.74 -27.15 -8.10
CA LYS A 311 3.54 -28.55 -8.49
C LYS A 311 2.65 -28.73 -9.73
#